data_AF-A2TXY0-F1
#
_entry.id   AF-A2TXY0-F1
#
_cell.length_a   1.000
_cell.length_b   1.000
_cell.length_c   1.000
_cell.angle_alpha   90.00
_cell.angle_beta   90.00
_cell.angle_gamma   90.00
#
_symmetry.space_group_name_H-M   'P 1'
#
loop_
_entity.id
_entity.type
_entity.pdbx_description
1 polymer ?
#
loop_
_entity_poly.entity_id
_entity_poly.type
_entity_poly.pdbx_seq_one_letter_code
_entity_poly.pdbx_strand_id
1 'polypeptide(L)' 'MASQYSTYTKPELEKKLKKQRAILFIQGFLVFLMIIFAVFSTADRGITFHTFLPLFFAPMFFVMYFEFTKIKKELRLRN' A
#
# COMPACT_ATOMS: atom_id res chain seq x y z
N MET A 1 -15.19 -14.56 8.54
CA MET A 1 -14.23 -14.33 9.63
C MET A 1 -14.40 -12.91 10.12
N ALA A 2 -14.53 -12.69 11.43
CA ALA A 2 -14.56 -11.33 11.99
C ALA A 2 -13.29 -10.58 11.57
N SER A 3 -13.41 -9.31 11.19
CA SER A 3 -12.24 -8.53 10.80
C SER A 3 -11.31 -8.43 12.02
N GLN A 4 -9.98 -8.54 11.86
CA GLN A 4 -9.04 -8.29 12.96
C GLN A 4 -9.27 -6.92 13.63
N TYR A 5 -9.92 -6.00 12.91
CA TYR A 5 -10.23 -4.65 13.34
C TYR A 5 -11.51 -4.56 14.19
N SER A 6 -12.29 -5.64 14.35
CA SER A 6 -13.54 -5.64 15.12
C SER A 6 -13.31 -5.46 16.62
N THR A 7 -12.15 -5.88 17.15
CA THR A 7 -11.82 -5.78 18.58
C THR A 7 -11.22 -4.43 18.98
N TYR A 8 -10.78 -3.62 18.01
CA TYR A 8 -10.14 -2.33 18.30
C TYR A 8 -11.14 -1.28 18.76
N THR A 9 -10.69 -0.29 19.52
CA THR A 9 -11.52 0.88 19.88
C THR A 9 -11.50 1.94 18.77
N LYS A 10 -12.49 2.84 18.73
CA LYS A 10 -12.53 3.98 17.77
C LYS A 10 -11.20 4.77 17.70
N PRO A 11 -10.62 5.25 18.82
CA PRO A 11 -9.38 6.03 18.75
C PRO A 11 -8.19 5.23 18.21
N GLU A 12 -8.13 3.93 18.47
CA GLU A 12 -7.08 3.06 17.93
C GLU A 12 -7.21 2.89 16.40
N LEU A 13 -8.44 2.72 15.91
CA LEU A 13 -8.73 2.64 14.48
C LEU A 13 -8.33 3.93 13.76
N GLU A 14 -8.63 5.10 14.33
CA GLU A 14 -8.24 6.38 13.74
C GLU A 14 -6.73 6.57 13.66
N LYS A 15 -6.01 6.23 14.75
CA LYS A 15 -4.55 6.29 14.79
C LYS A 15 -3.93 5.36 13.76
N LYS A 16 -4.47 4.13 13.63
CA LYS A 16 -4.00 3.15 12.64
C LYS A 16 -4.30 3.59 11.21
N LEU A 17 -5.47 4.20 10.96
CA LEU A 17 -5.86 4.74 9.66
C LEU A 17 -4.91 5.85 9.20
N LYS A 18 -4.57 6.80 10.07
CA LYS A 18 -3.61 7.87 9.77
C LYS A 18 -2.23 7.30 9.43
N LYS A 19 -1.75 6.33 10.22
CA LYS A 19 -0.48 5.65 9.97
C LYS A 19 -0.47 4.91 8.63
N GLN A 20 -1.51 4.11 8.35
CA GLN A 20 -1.61 3.40 7.07
C GLN A 20 -1.70 4.35 5.88
N ARG A 21 -2.40 5.49 6.01
CA ARG A 21 -2.44 6.50 4.94
C ARG A 21 -1.06 7.05 4.61
N ALA A 22 -0.24 7.34 5.63
CA ALA A 22 1.13 7.81 5.42
C ALA A 22 1.99 6.73 4.73
N ILE A 23 1.91 5.47 5.18
CA ILE A 23 2.67 4.36 4.57
C ILE A 23 2.21 4.12 3.12
N LEU A 24 0.90 4.16 2.84
CA LEU A 24 0.35 4.08 1.47
C LEU A 24 0.91 5.18 0.57
N PHE A 25 1.00 6.40 1.06
CA PHE A 25 1.55 7.50 0.29
C PHE A 25 3.03 7.28 -0.01
N ILE A 26 3.82 6.92 1.00
CA ILE A 26 5.26 6.66 0.85
C ILE A 26 5.50 5.48 -0.11
N GLN A 27 4.79 4.37 0.06
CA GLN A 27 4.94 3.19 -0.78
C GLN A 27 4.48 3.48 -2.22
N GLY A 28 3.41 4.24 -2.41
CA GLY A 28 2.97 4.68 -3.73
C GLY A 28 4.02 5.53 -4.44
N PHE A 29 4.63 6.47 -3.71
CA PHE A 29 5.74 7.28 -4.24
C PHE A 29 6.96 6.44 -4.58
N LEU A 30 7.29 5.46 -3.74
CA LEU A 30 8.43 4.55 -3.97
C LEU A 30 8.19 3.68 -5.21
N VAL A 31 7.01 3.07 -5.36
CA VAL A 31 6.65 2.30 -6.56
C VAL A 31 6.70 3.17 -7.82
N PHE A 32 6.25 4.43 -7.74
CA PHE A 32 6.35 5.37 -8.85
C PHE A 32 7.81 5.61 -9.28
N LEU A 33 8.72 5.86 -8.31
CA LEU A 33 10.15 5.97 -8.59
C LEU A 33 10.73 4.68 -9.18
N MET A 34 10.30 3.51 -8.69
CA MET A 34 10.74 2.23 -9.24
C MET A 34 10.30 2.03 -10.68
N ILE A 35 9.09 2.47 -11.06
CA ILE A 35 8.63 2.42 -12.45
C ILE A 35 9.51 3.29 -13.33
N ILE A 36 9.80 4.52 -12.91
CA ILE A 36 10.70 5.42 -13.64
C ILE A 36 12.07 4.75 -13.83
N PHE A 37 12.66 4.24 -12.74
CA PHE A 37 13.97 3.59 -12.79
C PHE A 37 13.97 2.33 -13.67
N ALA A 38 12.90 1.53 -13.62
CA ALA A 38 12.73 0.35 -14.46
C ALA A 38 12.69 0.72 -15.94
N VAL A 39 11.99 1.79 -16.32
CA VAL A 39 11.95 2.27 -17.72
C VAL A 39 13.34 2.70 -18.19
N PHE A 40 14.04 3.56 -17.43
CA PHE A 40 15.39 4.02 -17.78
C PHE A 40 16.40 2.86 -17.85
N SER A 41 16.41 1.98 -16.85
CA SER A 41 17.31 0.83 -16.82
C SER A 41 17.05 -0.14 -17.96
N THR A 42 15.80 -0.28 -18.41
CA THR A 42 15.45 -1.17 -19.52
C THR A 42 15.87 -0.59 -20.86
N ALA A 43 15.80 0.74 -21.02
CA ALA A 43 16.27 1.42 -22.22
C ALA A 43 17.80 1.28 -22.41
N ASP A 44 18.58 1.38 -21.33
CA ASP A 44 20.05 1.29 -21.40
C ASP A 44 20.59 -0.15 -21.47
N ARG A 45 20.02 -1.08 -20.68
CA ARG A 45 20.61 -2.41 -20.44
C ARG A 45 19.75 -3.57 -20.96
N GLY A 46 18.62 -3.26 -21.58
CA GLY A 46 17.60 -4.24 -21.94
C GLY A 46 16.88 -4.79 -20.71
N ILE A 47 16.18 -5.92 -20.88
CA ILE A 47 15.36 -6.51 -19.82
C ILE A 47 16.27 -7.12 -18.75
N THR A 48 16.14 -6.63 -17.51
CA THR A 48 16.89 -7.13 -16.35
C THR A 48 15.95 -7.33 -15.16
N PHE A 49 16.46 -7.86 -14.05
CA PHE A 49 15.66 -8.09 -12.84
C PHE A 49 14.96 -6.81 -12.32
N HIS A 50 15.61 -5.65 -12.47
CA HIS A 50 15.05 -4.36 -12.04
C HIS A 50 13.80 -3.96 -12.83
N THR A 51 13.65 -4.42 -14.07
CA THR A 51 12.48 -4.15 -14.93
C THR A 51 11.20 -4.72 -14.33
N PHE A 52 11.27 -5.89 -13.68
CA PHE A 52 10.12 -6.55 -13.08
C PHE A 52 9.86 -6.13 -11.64
N LEU A 53 10.82 -5.44 -11.01
CA LEU A 53 10.77 -5.06 -9.62
C LEU A 53 9.48 -4.30 -9.26
N PRO A 54 9.02 -3.29 -10.03
CA PRO A 54 7.75 -2.61 -9.72
C PRO A 54 6.54 -3.55 -9.73
N LEU A 55 6.54 -4.53 -10.64
CA LEU A 55 5.47 -5.52 -10.76
C LEU A 55 5.41 -6.43 -9.53
N PHE A 56 6.56 -6.82 -8.96
CA PHE A 56 6.62 -7.60 -7.72
C PHE A 56 6.12 -6.81 -6.50
N PHE A 57 6.27 -5.49 -6.47
CA PHE A 57 5.80 -4.65 -5.37
C PHE A 57 4.33 -4.22 -5.49
N ALA A 58 3.73 -4.33 -6.68
CA ALA A 58 2.34 -3.97 -6.91
C ALA A 58 1.34 -4.79 -6.04
N PRO A 59 1.43 -6.13 -5.91
CA PRO A 59 0.57 -6.90 -5.02
C PRO A 59 0.60 -6.41 -3.57
N MET A 60 1.78 -6.07 -3.06
CA MET A 60 1.95 -5.58 -1.69
C MET A 60 1.24 -4.24 -1.48
N PHE A 61 1.30 -3.34 -2.48
CA PHE A 61 0.57 -2.08 -2.44
C PHE A 61 -0.95 -2.29 -2.39
N PHE A 62 -1.48 -3.21 -3.21
CA PHE A 62 -2.91 -3.54 -3.20
C PHE A 62 -3.38 -4.11 -1.87
N VAL A 63 -2.62 -5.02 -1.26
CA VAL A 63 -2.94 -5.56 0.07
C VAL A 63 -3.08 -4.44 1.10
N MET A 64 -2.11 -3.52 1.13
CA MET A 64 -2.15 -2.40 2.07
C MET A 64 -3.31 -1.44 1.79
N TYR A 65 -3.65 -1.22 0.51
CA TYR A 65 -4.84 -0.45 0.14
C TYR A 65 -6.13 -1.12 0.62
N PHE A 66 -6.25 -2.44 0.44
CA PHE A 66 -7.40 -3.19 0.95
C PHE A 66 -7.50 -3.12 2.48
N GLU A 67 -6.39 -3.24 3.21
CA GLU A 67 -6.40 -3.04 4.66
C GLU A 67 -6.89 -1.66 5.06
N PHE A 68 -6.42 -0.61 4.38
CA PHE A 68 -6.84 0.75 4.64
C PHE A 68 -8.35 0.92 4.43
N THR A 69 -8.90 0.34 3.35
CA THR A 69 -10.35 0.36 3.12
C THR A 69 -11.13 -0.43 4.16
N LYS A 70 -10.60 -1.55 4.70
CA LYS A 70 -11.22 -2.31 5.78
C LYS A 70 -11.28 -1.49 7.08
N ILE A 71 -10.18 -0.83 7.46
CA ILE A 71 -10.16 0.06 8.63
C ILE A 71 -11.17 1.20 8.46
N LYS A 72 -11.21 1.82 7.27
CA LYS A 72 -12.17 2.90 6.97
C LYS A 72 -13.63 2.43 7.04
N LYS A 73 -13.92 1.22 6.55
CA LYS A 73 -15.27 0.62 6.65
C LYS A 73 -15.67 0.40 8.10
N GLU A 74 -14.78 -0.15 8.93
CA GLU A 74 -15.03 -0.39 10.35
C GLU A 74 -15.21 0.90 11.15
N LEU A 75 -14.43 1.95 10.83
CA LEU A 75 -14.60 3.26 11.44
C LEU A 75 -16.00 3.84 11.14
N ARG A 76 -16.48 3.65 9.90
CA ARG A 76 -17.80 4.13 9.45
C ARG A 76 -18.95 3.36 10.10
N LEU A 77 -18.80 2.05 10.31
CA LEU A 77 -19.83 1.23 10.98
C LEU A 77 -20.03 1.59 12.46
N ARG A 78 -19.05 2.26 13.07
CA ARG A 78 -19.08 2.67 14.47
C ARG A 78 -19.54 4.12 14.65
N ASN A 79 -19.64 4.88 13.57
CA ASN A 79 -20.18 6.23 13.56
C ASN A 79 -21.69 6.20 13.36
#